data_AF-A0A7N0RJW6-F1
#
_entry.id   AF-A0A7N0RJW6-F1
#
_cell.length_a   1.000
_cell.length_b   1.000
_cell.length_c   1.000
_cell.angle_alpha   90.00
_cell.angle_beta   90.00
_cell.angle_gamma   90.00
#
_symmetry.space_group_name_H-M   'P 1'
#
loop_
_entity.id
_entity.type
_entity.pdbx_description
1 polymer ?
#
loop_
_entity_poly.entity_id
_entity_poly.type
_entity_poly.pdbx_seq_one_letter_code
_entity_poly.pdbx_strand_id
1 'polypeptide(L)' 'MPWNTPTVRGMIEQVNRLVAIETEAMFMARKKKLAEHRAVRPPLVMSHSPPTSTPAQPHTVT' A
#
# COMPACT_ATOMS: atom_id res chain seq x y z
N MET A 1 0.87 29.07 -7.74
CA MET A 1 -0.33 28.34 -8.22
C MET A 1 -1.27 29.29 -8.93
N PRO A 2 -1.40 29.21 -10.27
CA PRO A 2 -2.36 30.04 -11.02
C PRO A 2 -3.84 29.74 -10.68
N TRP A 3 -4.12 28.66 -9.95
CA TRP A 3 -5.48 28.18 -9.66
C TRP A 3 -5.98 28.50 -8.25
N ASN A 4 -5.17 29.14 -7.40
CA ASN A 4 -5.56 29.49 -6.03
C ASN A 4 -6.07 30.93 -5.95
N THR A 5 -7.06 31.27 -6.77
CA THR A 5 -7.73 32.58 -6.71
C THR A 5 -8.94 32.51 -5.79
N PRO A 6 -9.37 33.63 -5.17
CA PRO A 6 -10.55 33.65 -4.31
C PRO A 6 -11.80 33.11 -5.00
N THR A 7 -11.97 33.41 -6.30
CA THR A 7 -13.10 32.94 -7.11
C THR A 7 -13.13 31.43 -7.24
N VAL A 8 -11.99 30.81 -7.60
CA VAL A 8 -11.90 29.35 -7.74
C VAL A 8 -12.05 28.67 -6.38
N ARG A 9 -11.48 29.27 -5.32
CA ARG A 9 -11.63 28.77 -3.94
C ARG A 9 -13.08 28.74 -3.49
N GLY A 10 -13.83 29.82 -3.69
CA GLY A 10 -15.25 29.86 -3.33
C GLY A 10 -16.08 28.81 -4.09
N MET A 11 -15.82 28.65 -5.39
CA MET A 11 -16.47 27.61 -6.20
C MET A 11 -16.16 26.19 -5.68
N ILE A 12 -14.91 25.91 -5.33
CA ILE A 12 -14.48 24.61 -4.81
C ILE A 12 -15.09 24.34 -3.42
N GLU A 13 -15.15 25.35 -2.56
CA GLU A 13 -15.75 25.22 -1.21
C GLU A 13 -17.23 24.84 -1.29
N GLN A 14 -17.98 25.40 -2.24
CA GLN A 14 -19.40 25.06 -2.47
C GLN A 14 -19.62 23.57 -2.77
N VAL A 15 -18.65 22.91 -3.44
CA VAL A 15 -18.75 21.50 -3.85
C VAL A 15 -17.88 20.56 -3.01
N ASN A 16 -17.31 21.01 -1.89
CA ASN A 16 -16.39 20.21 -1.06
C ASN A 16 -17.05 18.95 -0.45
N ARG A 17 -18.38 18.91 -0.35
CA ARG A 17 -19.09 17.70 0.08
C ARG A 17 -19.12 16.60 -1.00
N LEU A 18 -18.88 16.98 -2.25
CA LEU A 18 -18.96 16.10 -3.42
C LEU A 18 -17.58 15.65 -3.90
N VAL A 19 -16.54 16.43 -3.61
CA VAL A 19 -15.19 16.21 -4.14
C VAL A 19 -14.15 16.26 -3.02
N ALA A 20 -13.24 15.30 -2.99
CA ALA A 20 -12.09 15.33 -2.09
C ALA A 20 -11.06 16.36 -2.60
N ILE A 21 -10.68 17.30 -1.73
CA ILE A 21 -9.71 18.35 -2.03
C ILE A 21 -8.42 18.07 -1.26
N GLU A 22 -7.28 18.20 -1.92
CA GLU A 22 -5.97 18.09 -1.30
C GLU A 22 -5.06 19.24 -1.74
N THR A 23 -4.11 19.60 -0.88
CA THR A 23 -3.08 20.59 -1.24
C THR A 23 -2.07 19.97 -2.19
N GLU A 24 -1.31 20.79 -2.91
CA GLU A 24 -0.25 20.28 -3.80
C GLU A 24 0.76 19.39 -3.05
N ALA A 25 1.15 19.78 -1.83
CA ALA A 25 2.05 18.99 -1.00
C ALA A 25 1.48 17.59 -0.69
N MET A 26 0.18 17.51 -0.39
CA MET A 26 -0.51 16.24 -0.12
C MET A 26 -0.61 15.37 -1.39
N PHE A 27 -0.95 15.97 -2.53
CA PHE A 27 -0.98 15.28 -3.83
C PHE A 27 0.40 14.69 -4.16
N MET A 28 1.47 15.46 -3.97
CA MET A 28 2.83 14.99 -4.22
C MET A 28 3.24 13.87 -3.25
N ALA A 29 2.90 14.00 -1.96
CA ALA A 29 3.14 12.94 -0.97
C ALA A 29 2.39 11.65 -1.33
N ARG A 30 1.13 11.77 -1.78
CA ARG A 30 0.33 10.64 -2.25
C ARG A 30 0.96 9.96 -3.47
N LYS A 31 1.41 10.73 -4.46
CA LYS A 31 2.11 10.19 -5.64
C LYS A 31 3.43 9.50 -5.28
N LYS A 32 4.23 10.10 -4.39
CA LYS A 32 5.49 9.53 -3.91
C LYS A 32 5.25 8.20 -3.21
N LYS A 33 4.31 8.15 -2.27
CA LYS A 33 3.93 6.91 -1.55
C LYS A 33 3.49 5.80 -2.51
N LEU A 34 2.72 6.15 -3.55
CA LEU A 34 2.26 5.19 -4.55
C LEU A 34 3.43 4.65 -5.40
N ALA A 35 4.37 5.52 -5.77
CA ALA A 35 5.58 5.11 -6.48
C ALA A 35 6.45 4.18 -5.62
N GLU A 36 6.69 4.53 -4.35
CA GLU A 36 7.43 3.69 -3.39
C GLU A 36 6.75 2.34 -3.17
N HIS A 37 5.42 2.33 -3.03
CA HIS A 37 4.68 1.09 -2.86
C HIS A 37 4.81 0.14 -4.06
N ARG A 38 4.86 0.71 -5.27
CA ARG A 38 5.01 -0.01 -6.55
C ARG A 38 6.46 -0.28 -6.93
N ALA A 39 7.43 0.24 -6.20
CA ALA A 39 8.83 0.00 -6.46
C ALA A 39 9.16 -1.49 -6.31
N VAL A 40 10.12 -1.97 -7.12
CA VAL A 40 10.57 -3.36 -7.07
C VAL A 40 11.12 -3.66 -5.67
N ARG A 41 10.60 -4.71 -5.03
CA ARG A 41 11.07 -5.19 -3.73
C ARG A 41 12.05 -6.34 -3.93
N PRO A 42 13.03 -6.51 -3.02
CA PRO A 42 13.89 -7.69 -3.04
C PRO A 42 13.06 -8.99 -3.03
N PRO A 43 13.51 -10.03 -3.74
CA PRO A 43 12.80 -11.31 -3.76
C PRO A 43 12.82 -11.98 -2.39
N LEU A 44 11.78 -12.75 -2.09
CA LEU A 44 11.73 -13.61 -0.91
C LEU A 44 12.35 -14.96 -1.27
N VAL A 45 13.44 -15.34 -0.58
CA VAL A 45 14.05 -16.67 -0.73
C VAL A 45 13.51 -17.58 0.37
N MET A 46 12.78 -18.63 -0.01
CA MET A 46 12.33 -19.68 0.92
C MET A 46 13.20 -20.93 0.77
N SER A 47 13.91 -21.27 1.83
CA SER A 47 14.68 -22.52 1.94
C SER A 47 13.83 -23.55 2.68
N HIS A 48 13.48 -24.63 2.00
CA HIS A 48 12.79 -25.76 2.63
C HIS A 48 13.83 -26.75 3.16
N SER A 49 13.71 -27.14 4.43
CA SER A 49 14.44 -28.32 4.90
C SER A 49 13.76 -29.56 4.33
N PRO A 50 14.52 -30.59 3.91
CA PRO A 50 13.91 -31.88 3.59
C PRO A 50 13.12 -32.37 4.81
N PRO A 51 11.97 -33.04 4.61
CA PRO A 51 11.23 -33.62 5.71
C PRO A 51 12.17 -34.55 6.47
N THR A 52 12.39 -34.28 7.76
CA THR A 52 13.05 -35.24 8.64
C THR A 52 12.21 -36.50 8.59
N SER A 53 12.80 -37.60 8.11
CA SER A 53 12.22 -38.92 8.25
C SER A 53 12.17 -39.23 9.75
N THR A 54 11.13 -38.76 10.44
CA THR A 54 10.71 -39.37 11.69
C THR A 54 10.25 -40.76 11.27
N PRO A 55 11.00 -41.84 11.60
CA PRO A 55 10.49 -43.18 11.35
C PRO A 55 9.13 -43.27 12.05
N ALA A 56 8.12 -43.65 11.27
CA ALA A 56 6.79 -43.91 11.80
C ALA A 56 6.95 -44.79 13.05
N GLN A 57 6.61 -44.23 14.21
CA GLN A 57 6.48 -45.02 15.43
C GLN A 57 5.44 -46.10 15.11
N PRO A 58 5.81 -47.40 15.14
CA PRO A 58 4.82 -48.45 15.01
C PRO A 58 3.89 -48.34 16.22
N HIS A 59 2.64 -48.00 15.98
CA HIS A 59 1.58 -48.14 16.97
C HIS A 59 1.46 -49.63 17.28
N THR A 60 1.98 -50.06 18.43
CA THR A 60 1.74 -51.40 18.94
C THR A 60 0.27 -51.50 19.31
N VAL A 61 -0.50 -52.23 18.50
CA VAL A 61 -1.82 -52.73 18.88
C VAL A 61 -1.60 -53.94 19.78
N THR A 62 -1.91 -53.78 21.07
CA THR A 62 -2.25 -54.86 22.01
C THR A 62 -3.46 -54.41 22.81
#